data_AF-A0A960YMW9-F1
#
_entry.id   AF-A0A960YMW9-F1
#
_cell.length_a   1.000
_cell.length_b   1.000
_cell.length_c   1.000
_cell.angle_alpha   90.00
_cell.angle_beta   90.00
_cell.angle_gamma   90.00
#
_symmetry.space_group_name_H-M   'P 1'
#
loop_
_entity.id
_entity.type
_entity.pdbx_description
1 polymer ?
#
loop_
_entity_poly.entity_id
_entity_poly.type
_entity_poly.pdbx_seq_one_letter_code
_entity_poly.pdbx_strand_id
1 'polypeptide(L)'
;YSLPISDLELVIGKFLLNFTILGLLLFFLDAVYIYWIAETPMYMTFSGLLGLLLVAMYATAVGIFASSFTDNHLISLLIASGILIFIDIGGYLAGLLPTPAREIFSYMHAFNQFNPFTRGILPLQGTLFFGGLAVLFLFFTVRVLESRRWRGN
;
A
#
# COMPACT_ATOMS: atom_id res chain seq x y z
N TYR A 1 2.54 -17.87 -28.11
CA TYR A 1 3.95 -17.91 -27.65
C TYR A 1 3.96 -17.34 -26.22
N SER A 2 3.59 -18.15 -25.23
CA SER A 2 3.70 -17.76 -23.82
C SER A 2 5.15 -18.03 -23.40
N LEU A 3 5.93 -16.96 -23.20
CA LEU A 3 7.25 -17.06 -22.61
C LEU A 3 7.15 -17.82 -21.27
N PRO A 4 8.11 -18.70 -20.91
CA PRO A 4 8.07 -19.54 -19.72
C PRO A 4 8.41 -18.72 -18.47
N ILE A 5 7.68 -17.63 -18.25
CA ILE A 5 7.86 -16.73 -17.12
C ILE A 5 6.92 -17.21 -16.02
N SER A 6 7.43 -17.29 -14.79
CA SER A 6 6.59 -17.66 -13.64
C SER A 6 5.60 -16.53 -13.34
N ASP A 7 4.36 -16.87 -12.95
CA ASP A 7 3.35 -15.88 -12.57
C ASP A 7 3.86 -14.97 -11.42
N LEU A 8 4.72 -15.52 -10.56
CA LEU A 8 5.46 -14.77 -9.52
C LEU A 8 6.40 -13.71 -10.10
N GLU A 9 7.19 -14.05 -11.11
CA GLU A 9 8.15 -13.11 -11.73
C GLU A 9 7.42 -11.96 -12.40
N LEU A 10 6.27 -12.24 -13.03
CA LEU A 10 5.43 -11.23 -13.65
C LEU A 10 4.86 -10.25 -12.61
N VAL A 11 4.32 -10.77 -11.50
CA VAL A 11 3.77 -9.94 -10.41
C VAL A 11 4.86 -9.09 -9.75
N ILE A 12 5.99 -9.70 -9.40
CA ILE A 12 7.11 -8.99 -8.77
C ILE A 12 7.67 -7.92 -9.71
N GLY A 13 7.81 -8.23 -11.01
CA GLY A 13 8.27 -7.26 -12.00
C GLY A 13 7.34 -6.04 -12.11
N LYS A 14 6.02 -6.25 -12.20
CA LYS A 14 5.03 -5.16 -12.21
C LYS A 14 5.06 -4.36 -10.92
N PHE A 15 5.18 -5.02 -9.78
CA PHE A 15 5.26 -4.39 -8.47
C PHE A 15 6.49 -3.50 -8.34
N LEU A 16 7.69 -4.02 -8.63
CA LEU A 16 8.94 -3.28 -8.52
C LEU A 16 8.95 -2.06 -9.45
N LEU A 17 8.42 -2.19 -10.67
CA LEU A 17 8.33 -1.08 -11.61
C LEU A 17 7.43 0.04 -11.05
N ASN A 18 6.20 -0.30 -10.65
CA ASN A 18 5.24 0.67 -10.12
C ASN A 18 5.73 1.30 -8.80
N PHE A 19 6.30 0.49 -7.91
CA PHE A 19 6.86 0.95 -6.64
C PHE A 19 8.04 1.89 -6.83
N THR A 20 8.95 1.60 -7.78
CA THR A 20 10.11 2.47 -8.04
C THR A 20 9.68 3.82 -8.60
N ILE A 21 8.74 3.83 -9.55
CA ILE A 21 8.22 5.08 -10.13
C ILE A 21 7.56 5.94 -9.04
N LEU A 22 6.71 5.35 -8.20
CA LEU A 22 6.07 6.06 -7.11
C LEU A 22 7.07 6.49 -6.03
N GLY A 23 8.06 5.66 -5.70
CA GLY A 23 9.09 5.99 -4.74
C GLY A 23 9.95 7.17 -5.18
N LEU A 24 10.32 7.23 -6.46
CA LEU A 24 11.01 8.39 -7.03
C LEU A 24 10.14 9.65 -6.98
N LEU A 25 8.86 9.54 -7.37
CA LEU A 25 7.92 10.67 -7.30
C LEU A 25 7.81 11.22 -5.87
N LEU A 26 7.66 10.33 -4.88
CA LEU A 26 7.57 10.71 -3.47
C LEU A 26 8.86 11.36 -2.97
N PHE A 27 10.02 10.83 -3.36
CA PHE A 27 11.31 11.41 -3.03
C PHE A 27 11.44 12.84 -3.59
N PHE A 28 11.07 13.05 -4.85
CA PHE A 28 11.08 14.37 -5.47
C PHE A 28 10.11 15.34 -4.79
N LEU A 29 8.89 14.90 -4.48
CA LEU A 29 7.91 15.73 -3.79
C LEU A 29 8.39 16.14 -2.40
N ASP A 30 8.96 15.22 -1.63
CA ASP A 30 9.48 15.50 -0.29
C ASP A 30 10.69 16.45 -0.36
N ALA A 31 11.61 16.23 -1.31
CA ALA A 31 12.74 17.14 -1.56
C ALA A 31 12.30 18.57 -1.88
N VAL A 32 11.26 18.73 -2.72
CA VAL A 32 10.68 20.05 -3.04
C VAL A 32 10.01 20.66 -1.81
N TYR A 33 9.26 19.87 -1.04
CA TYR A 33 8.55 20.32 0.15
C TYR A 33 9.51 20.88 1.21
N ILE A 34 10.62 20.19 1.48
CA ILE A 34 11.62 20.65 2.46
C ILE A 34 12.32 21.93 1.97
N TYR A 35 12.71 21.99 0.69
CA TYR A 35 13.48 23.12 0.18
C TYR A 35 12.65 24.41 0.09
N TRP A 36 11.37 24.32 -0.28
CA TRP A 36 10.54 25.49 -0.54
C TRP A 36 9.56 25.86 0.56
N ILE A 37 9.10 24.89 1.38
CA ILE A 37 7.90 25.08 2.22
C ILE A 37 8.21 24.99 3.71
N ALA A 38 9.10 24.09 4.14
CA ALA A 38 9.18 23.72 5.54
C ALA A 38 10.62 23.67 6.09
N GLU A 39 10.91 24.48 7.12
CA GLU A 39 12.08 24.32 8.01
C GLU A 39 11.86 23.13 8.97
N THR A 40 11.70 21.94 8.40
CA THR A 40 11.50 20.72 9.19
C THR A 40 12.83 20.08 9.56
N PRO A 41 12.95 19.53 10.78
CA PRO A 41 14.14 18.78 11.16
C PRO A 41 14.34 17.57 10.25
N MET A 42 15.58 17.33 9.80
CA MET A 42 15.93 16.27 8.84
C MET A 42 15.48 14.86 9.28
N TYR A 43 15.47 14.58 10.58
CA TYR A 43 15.02 13.28 11.11
C TYR A 43 13.52 13.04 10.89
N MET A 44 12.71 14.10 10.98
CA MET A 44 11.25 14.03 10.83
C MET A 44 10.89 13.78 9.38
N THR A 45 11.58 14.47 8.47
CA THR A 45 11.50 14.25 7.03
C THR A 45 11.82 12.82 6.64
N PHE A 46 12.97 12.29 7.05
CA PHE A 46 13.40 10.95 6.64
C PHE A 46 12.41 9.87 7.12
N SER A 47 11.92 10.01 8.35
CA SER A 47 10.87 9.13 8.89
C SER A 47 9.56 9.26 8.12
N GLY A 48 9.15 10.48 7.78
CA GLY A 48 7.95 10.74 6.97
C GLY A 48 8.05 10.11 5.58
N LEU A 49 9.18 10.26 4.91
CA LEU A 49 9.48 9.65 3.62
C LEU A 49 9.42 8.12 3.70
N LEU A 50 10.04 7.52 4.71
CA LEU A 50 9.96 6.07 4.93
C LEU A 50 8.52 5.60 5.15
N GLY A 51 7.73 6.34 5.94
CA GLY A 51 6.31 6.07 6.12
C GLY A 51 5.54 6.14 4.80
N LEU A 52 5.80 7.16 3.97
CA LEU A 52 5.15 7.33 2.66
C LEU A 52 5.53 6.21 1.69
N LEU A 53 6.79 5.78 1.69
CA LEU A 53 7.23 4.63 0.91
C LEU A 53 6.52 3.35 1.33
N LEU A 54 6.34 3.12 2.64
CA LEU A 54 5.58 1.97 3.13
C LEU A 54 4.10 2.02 2.71
N VAL A 55 3.48 3.19 2.79
CA VAL A 55 2.10 3.39 2.30
C VAL A 55 2.01 3.13 0.80
N ALA A 56 2.97 3.63 0.01
CA ALA A 56 3.04 3.39 -1.44
C ALA A 56 3.25 1.91 -1.77
N MET A 57 4.06 1.20 -0.97
CA MET A 57 4.27 -0.24 -1.10
C MET A 57 2.96 -1.02 -0.94
N TYR A 58 2.20 -0.71 0.10
CA TYR A 58 0.90 -1.32 0.34
C TYR A 58 -0.13 -0.94 -0.75
N ALA A 59 -0.22 0.34 -1.11
CA ALA A 59 -1.18 0.81 -2.10
C ALA A 59 -0.93 0.23 -3.50
N THR A 60 0.34 0.07 -3.89
CA THR A 60 0.69 -0.58 -5.17
C THR A 60 0.34 -2.06 -5.17
N ALA A 61 0.56 -2.79 -4.08
CA ALA A 61 0.15 -4.18 -3.96
C ALA A 61 -1.37 -4.34 -4.11
N VAL A 62 -2.17 -3.47 -3.48
CA VAL A 62 -3.64 -3.45 -3.62
C VAL A 62 -4.06 -3.11 -5.06
N GLY A 63 -3.42 -2.13 -5.69
CA GLY A 63 -3.72 -1.75 -7.08
C GLY A 63 -3.45 -2.89 -8.07
N ILE A 64 -2.33 -3.60 -7.90
CA ILE A 64 -2.00 -4.75 -8.74
C ILE A 64 -2.99 -5.90 -8.50
N PHE A 65 -3.37 -6.14 -7.25
CA PHE A 65 -4.41 -7.12 -6.92
C PHE A 65 -5.74 -6.79 -7.60
N ALA A 66 -6.20 -5.55 -7.52
CA ALA A 66 -7.43 -5.11 -8.19
C ALA A 66 -7.36 -5.28 -9.72
N SER A 67 -6.21 -4.97 -10.33
CA SER A 67 -6.00 -5.13 -11.78
C SER A 67 -6.04 -6.58 -12.25
N SER A 68 -5.83 -7.54 -11.33
CA SER A 68 -5.92 -8.96 -11.67
C SER A 68 -7.36 -9.44 -11.92
N PHE A 69 -8.38 -8.68 -11.49
CA PHE A 69 -9.78 -9.07 -11.66
C PHE A 69 -10.39 -8.61 -12.98
N THR A 70 -9.91 -7.51 -13.55
CA THR A 70 -10.58 -6.83 -14.67
C THR A 70 -9.56 -6.20 -15.61
N ASP A 71 -9.79 -6.34 -16.92
CA ASP A 71 -8.98 -5.67 -17.94
C ASP A 71 -9.38 -4.20 -18.13
N ASN A 72 -10.55 -3.79 -17.61
CA ASN A 72 -10.99 -2.41 -17.64
C ASN A 72 -10.32 -1.59 -16.52
N HIS A 73 -9.50 -0.62 -16.92
CA HIS A 73 -8.77 0.28 -16.01
C HIS A 73 -9.68 1.03 -15.02
N LEU A 74 -10.88 1.45 -15.45
CA LEU A 74 -11.82 2.16 -14.57
C LEU A 74 -12.33 1.25 -13.45
N ILE A 75 -12.68 0.01 -13.79
CA ILE A 75 -13.19 -0.95 -12.80
C ILE A 75 -12.06 -1.35 -11.85
N SER A 76 -10.84 -1.56 -12.36
CA SER A 76 -9.67 -1.85 -11.52
C SER A 76 -9.41 -0.72 -10.52
N LEU A 77 -9.52 0.53 -10.96
CA LEU A 77 -9.32 1.69 -10.09
C LEU A 77 -10.36 1.72 -8.96
N LEU A 78 -11.64 1.48 -9.29
CA LEU A 78 -12.73 1.48 -8.30
C LEU A 78 -12.59 0.35 -7.27
N ILE A 79 -12.14 -0.82 -7.69
CA ILE A 79 -11.89 -1.94 -6.78
C ILE A 79 -10.71 -1.60 -5.85
N ALA A 80 -9.60 -1.09 -6.40
CA ALA A 80 -8.44 -0.72 -5.61
C ALA A 80 -8.78 0.37 -4.59
N SER A 81 -9.43 1.46 -5.02
CA SER A 81 -9.83 2.54 -4.14
C SER A 81 -10.85 2.07 -3.09
N GLY A 82 -11.81 1.22 -3.47
CA GLY A 82 -12.77 0.63 -2.55
C GLY A 82 -12.09 -0.17 -1.42
N ILE A 83 -11.07 -0.97 -1.73
CA ILE A 83 -10.30 -1.73 -0.73
C ILE A 83 -9.54 -0.78 0.22
N LEU A 84 -8.85 0.22 -0.33
CA LEU A 84 -8.10 1.20 0.48
C LEU A 84 -9.03 1.99 1.41
N ILE A 85 -10.14 2.49 0.87
CA ILE A 85 -11.16 3.24 1.61
C ILE A 85 -11.78 2.36 2.70
N PHE A 86 -12.09 1.11 2.40
CA PHE A 86 -12.66 0.19 3.39
C PHE A 86 -11.73 -0.02 4.60
N ILE A 87 -10.42 -0.13 4.35
CA ILE A 87 -9.42 -0.28 5.41
C ILE A 87 -9.32 0.99 6.27
N ASP A 88 -9.48 2.17 5.68
CA ASP A 88 -9.37 3.44 6.41
C ASP A 88 -10.66 3.83 7.15
N ILE A 89 -11.83 3.62 6.54
CA ILE A 89 -13.16 3.94 7.12
C ILE A 89 -13.37 3.22 8.45
N GLY A 90 -12.95 1.95 8.55
CA GLY A 90 -13.08 1.18 9.79
C GLY A 90 -12.43 1.90 10.97
N GLY A 91 -11.26 2.49 10.74
CA GLY A 91 -10.52 3.28 11.73
C GLY A 91 -11.19 4.58 12.15
N TYR A 92 -11.76 5.31 11.19
CA TYR A 92 -12.54 6.52 11.48
C TYR A 92 -13.76 6.24 12.34
N LEU A 93 -14.46 5.13 12.07
CA LEU A 93 -15.66 4.74 12.82
C LEU A 93 -15.34 3.98 14.12
N ALA A 94 -14.08 3.63 14.37
CA ALA A 94 -13.66 2.85 15.52
C ALA A 94 -14.05 3.51 16.85
N GLY A 95 -14.07 4.85 16.91
CA GLY A 95 -14.49 5.61 18.09
C GLY A 95 -15.96 5.41 18.51
N LEU A 96 -16.82 4.93 17.59
CA LEU A 96 -18.23 4.65 17.84
C LEU A 96 -18.49 3.21 18.27
N LEU A 97 -17.50 2.33 18.20
CA LEU A 97 -17.63 0.91 18.50
C LEU A 97 -17.29 0.61 19.97
N PRO A 98 -17.94 -0.40 20.58
CA PRO A 98 -17.53 -0.92 21.88
C PRO A 98 -16.22 -1.72 21.78
N THR A 99 -15.50 -1.83 22.89
CA THR A 99 -14.38 -2.77 23.04
C THR A 99 -14.91 -4.20 22.98
N PRO A 100 -14.29 -5.14 22.23
CA PRO A 100 -12.96 -5.08 21.62
C PRO A 100 -12.92 -4.60 20.15
N ALA A 101 -14.08 -4.41 19.50
CA ALA A 101 -14.13 -4.05 18.08
C ALA A 101 -13.39 -2.72 17.81
N ARG A 102 -13.53 -1.73 18.69
CA ARG A 102 -12.79 -0.47 18.61
C ARG A 102 -11.28 -0.65 18.45
N GLU A 103 -10.67 -1.54 19.22
CA GLU A 103 -9.21 -1.73 19.20
C GLU A 103 -8.74 -2.33 17.87
N ILE A 104 -9.48 -3.32 17.37
CA ILE A 104 -9.20 -3.99 16.09
C ILE A 104 -9.28 -2.98 14.94
N PHE A 105 -10.37 -2.21 14.87
CA PHE A 105 -10.56 -1.22 13.80
C PHE A 105 -9.58 -0.04 13.92
N SER A 106 -9.23 0.37 15.15
CA SER A 106 -8.22 1.41 15.35
C SER A 106 -6.82 0.95 14.91
N TYR A 107 -6.51 -0.34 15.10
CA TYR A 107 -5.26 -0.94 14.64
C TYR A 107 -5.20 -1.07 13.12
N MET A 108 -6.33 -1.40 12.48
CA MET A 108 -6.45 -1.49 11.02
C MET A 108 -6.44 -0.13 10.31
N HIS A 109 -6.55 0.98 11.04
CA HIS A 109 -6.57 2.32 10.46
C HIS A 109 -5.19 2.70 9.91
N ALA A 110 -5.07 2.80 8.59
CA ALA A 110 -3.82 3.15 7.93
C ALA A 110 -3.28 4.51 8.40
N PHE A 111 -4.17 5.50 8.57
CA PHE A 111 -3.75 6.82 9.06
C PHE A 111 -3.16 6.79 10.49
N ASN A 112 -3.71 5.98 11.40
CA ASN A 112 -3.16 5.82 12.74
C ASN A 112 -1.75 5.22 12.71
N GLN A 113 -1.52 4.26 11.82
CA GLN A 113 -0.21 3.64 11.64
C GLN A 113 0.81 4.59 11.00
N PHE A 114 0.35 5.52 10.15
CA PHE A 114 1.19 6.52 9.50
C PHE A 114 1.54 7.72 10.42
N ASN A 115 0.67 8.10 11.36
CA ASN A 115 0.87 9.31 12.18
C ASN A 115 2.22 9.38 12.93
N PRO A 116 2.76 8.30 13.52
CA PRO A 116 4.06 8.37 14.20
C PRO A 116 5.22 8.69 13.24
N PHE A 117 5.13 8.28 11.97
CA PHE A 117 6.16 8.55 10.96
C PHE A 117 6.31 10.05 10.70
N THR A 118 5.21 10.81 10.70
CA THR A 118 5.23 12.27 10.53
C THR A 118 5.87 12.98 11.72
N ARG A 119 6.04 12.29 12.86
CA ARG A 119 6.69 12.82 14.07
C ARG A 119 8.16 12.45 14.20
N GLY A 120 8.74 11.79 13.19
CA GLY A 120 10.13 11.32 13.27
C GLY A 120 10.30 9.98 13.97
N ILE A 121 9.21 9.26 14.27
CA ILE A 121 9.24 7.98 14.97
C ILE A 121 9.04 6.87 13.94
N LEU A 122 9.89 5.83 13.99
CA LEU A 122 9.76 4.63 13.17
C LEU A 122 9.11 3.50 13.98
N PRO A 123 7.78 3.40 14.03
CA PRO A 123 7.11 2.33 14.76
C PRO A 123 7.23 1.00 14.01
N LEU A 124 7.64 -0.05 14.73
CA LEU A 124 7.63 -1.42 14.19
C LEU A 124 6.21 -1.85 13.79
N GLN A 125 5.19 -1.41 14.55
CA GLN A 125 3.78 -1.73 14.29
C GLN A 125 3.33 -1.23 12.91
N GLY A 126 3.62 0.02 12.57
CA GLY A 126 3.25 0.59 11.27
C GLY A 126 4.01 -0.05 10.11
N THR A 127 5.30 -0.33 10.30
CA THR A 127 6.12 -1.02 9.28
C THR A 127 5.61 -2.43 9.00
N LEU A 128 5.30 -3.20 10.03
CA LEU A 128 4.72 -4.55 9.89
C LEU A 128 3.30 -4.50 9.31
N PHE A 129 2.52 -3.48 9.65
CA PHE A 129 1.18 -3.30 9.11
C PHE A 129 1.20 -3.08 7.58
N PHE A 130 1.93 -2.07 7.10
CA PHE A 130 2.00 -1.76 5.68
C PHE A 130 2.75 -2.85 4.89
N GLY A 131 3.90 -3.30 5.40
CA GLY A 131 4.67 -4.37 4.75
C GLY A 131 3.91 -5.70 4.72
N GLY A 132 3.23 -6.05 5.81
CA GLY A 132 2.42 -7.27 5.91
C GLY A 132 1.25 -7.26 4.93
N LEU A 133 0.52 -6.13 4.84
CA LEU A 133 -0.55 -5.99 3.86
C LEU A 133 -0.02 -6.04 2.42
N ALA A 134 1.13 -5.41 2.14
CA ALA A 134 1.74 -5.47 0.81
C ALA A 134 2.04 -6.92 0.40
N VAL A 135 2.70 -7.70 1.28
CA VAL A 135 3.00 -9.11 1.03
C VAL A 135 1.73 -9.93 0.84
N LEU A 136 0.71 -9.70 1.68
CA LEU A 136 -0.57 -10.41 1.61
C LEU A 136 -1.30 -10.16 0.28
N PHE A 137 -1.40 -8.90 -0.17
CA PHE A 137 -2.07 -8.58 -1.44
C PHE A 137 -1.28 -9.06 -2.66
N LEU A 138 0.05 -9.02 -2.62
CA LEU A 138 0.88 -9.63 -3.67
C LEU A 138 0.68 -11.14 -3.73
N PHE A 139 0.64 -11.82 -2.58
CA PHE A 139 0.34 -13.24 -2.51
C PHE A 139 -1.05 -13.56 -3.11
N PHE A 140 -2.08 -12.78 -2.77
CA PHE A 140 -3.40 -12.94 -3.37
C PHE A 140 -3.41 -12.70 -4.88
N THR A 141 -2.64 -11.73 -5.37
CA THR A 141 -2.49 -11.48 -6.80
C THR A 141 -1.96 -12.72 -7.52
N VAL A 142 -0.89 -13.33 -7.00
CA VAL A 142 -0.29 -14.54 -7.56
C VAL A 142 -1.31 -15.67 -7.60
N ARG A 143 -2.06 -15.88 -6.50
CA ARG A 143 -3.10 -16.92 -6.43
C ARG A 143 -4.23 -16.70 -7.44
N VAL A 144 -4.64 -15.45 -7.66
CA VAL A 144 -5.66 -15.13 -8.67
C VAL A 144 -5.15 -15.45 -10.09
N LEU A 145 -3.88 -15.12 -10.39
CA LEU A 145 -3.25 -15.43 -11.68
C LEU A 145 -3.11 -16.95 -11.92
N GLU A 146 -2.60 -17.69 -10.93
CA GLU A 146 -2.50 -19.15 -10.98
C GLU A 146 -3.87 -19.80 -11.23
N SER A 147 -4.92 -19.33 -10.53
CA SER A 147 -6.28 -19.84 -10.71
C SER A 147 -6.84 -19.54 -12.11
N ARG A 148 -6.50 -18.41 -12.74
CA ARG A 148 -6.92 -18.09 -14.12
C ARG A 148 -6.26 -19.04 -15.11
N ARG A 149 -4.97 -19.32 -14.93
CA ARG A 149 -4.21 -20.25 -15.76
C ARG A 149 -4.79 -21.67 -15.71
N TRP A 150 -5.23 -22.12 -14.54
CA TRP A 150 -5.88 -23.45 -14.39
C TRP A 150 -7.28 -23.52 -15.01
N ARG A 151 -7.98 -22.38 -15.12
CA ARG A 151 -9.32 -22.31 -15.72
C ARG A 151 -9.33 -22.26 -17.24
N GLY A 152 -8.16 -22.23 -17.89
CA GLY A 152 -8.03 -22.44 -19.32
C GLY A 152 -8.71 -21.35 -20.16
N ASN A 153 -8.00 -20.24 -20.36
CA ASN A 153 -8.01 -19.50 -21.61
C ASN A 153 -6.58 -19.44 -22.13
#